data_AF-A0A511SYV6-F1
#
_entry.id   AF-A0A511SYV6-F1
#
_cell.length_a   1.000
_cell.length_b   1.000
_cell.length_c   1.000
_cell.angle_alpha   90.00
_cell.angle_beta   90.00
_cell.angle_gamma   90.00
#
_symmetry.space_group_name_H-M   'P 1'
#
loop_
_entity.id
_entity.type
_entity.pdbx_description
1 polymer ?
#
loop_
_entity_poly.entity_id
_entity_poly.type
_entity_poly.pdbx_seq_one_letter_code
_entity_poly.pdbx_strand_id
1 'polypeptide(L)'
;MFRRLTQALRLLARRIPGPASSEGTPRIGAAPSEETPDRPRRASAARRAPPRTARAARYFDLHDDFRHPARRELSDPVSVEGRKLNSVWFFTSGAPVLQRGRLKLTVEPPGRPLDFSLAGAGLTPVVHATVASVFRELAPDDVQLLPVEVEGESEPYFILVATRLMRCIDERACAEVAHYTAQDAPPERVGHYRTVKGLRIDPEKTGGARVLRTWGWPVSLIVSEGIKQALEHAGVSGVRFAEVTKPPPARRNPRRKSRRKPRGE
;
A
#
# COMPACT_ATOMS: atom_id res chain seq x y z
N MET A 1 19.42 5.22 13.47
CA MET A 1 17.95 5.08 13.34
C MET A 1 17.51 3.71 12.79
N PHE A 2 17.91 3.26 11.59
CA PHE A 2 17.46 2.00 10.95
C PHE A 2 17.27 0.74 11.86
N ARG A 3 18.10 0.54 12.90
CA ARG A 3 17.96 -0.60 13.83
C ARG A 3 16.63 -0.63 14.62
N ARG A 4 15.97 0.51 14.90
CA ARG A 4 14.68 0.53 15.62
C ARG A 4 13.52 0.02 14.73
N LEU A 5 13.53 0.33 13.43
CA LEU A 5 12.54 -0.15 12.47
C LEU A 5 12.52 -1.69 12.38
N THR A 6 13.71 -2.31 12.35
CA THR A 6 13.89 -3.77 12.42
C THR A 6 13.57 -4.40 13.78
N GLN A 7 13.34 -3.60 14.83
CA GLN A 7 12.97 -4.09 16.16
C GLN A 7 11.45 -4.05 16.37
N ALA A 8 10.76 -3.01 15.87
CA ALA A 8 9.30 -2.97 15.79
C ALA A 8 8.75 -4.19 15.01
N LEU A 9 9.31 -4.48 13.82
CA LEU A 9 8.98 -5.64 12.98
C LEU A 9 9.10 -7.01 13.67
N ARG A 10 9.77 -7.12 14.84
CA ARG A 10 9.86 -8.38 15.60
C ARG A 10 8.71 -8.60 16.59
N LEU A 11 7.94 -7.57 16.94
CA LEU A 11 6.87 -7.64 17.95
C LEU A 11 5.47 -7.77 17.33
N LEU A 12 5.32 -7.47 16.04
CA LEU A 12 4.05 -7.29 15.33
C LEU A 12 3.38 -8.62 14.90
N ALA A 13 3.47 -9.65 15.75
CA ALA A 13 3.30 -11.05 15.37
C ALA A 13 2.04 -11.75 15.91
N ARG A 14 1.23 -11.12 16.76
CA ARG A 14 0.08 -11.79 17.42
C ARG A 14 -1.26 -11.37 16.81
N ARG A 15 -1.96 -12.34 16.22
CA ARG A 15 -3.35 -12.34 15.69
C ARG A 15 -3.62 -11.46 14.46
N ILE A 16 -3.66 -12.12 13.31
CA ILE A 16 -4.55 -11.79 12.17
C ILE A 16 -5.49 -13.00 12.01
N PRO A 17 -6.83 -12.85 11.98
CA PRO A 17 -7.74 -13.96 11.71
C PRO A 17 -7.71 -14.39 10.24
N GLY A 18 -7.82 -15.70 9.96
CA GLY A 18 -8.06 -16.23 8.62
C GLY A 18 -9.57 -16.31 8.30
N PRO A 19 -9.95 -16.31 7.01
CA PRO A 19 -11.34 -16.49 6.59
C PRO A 19 -11.78 -17.96 6.72
N ALA A 20 -13.05 -18.20 7.02
CA ALA A 20 -13.66 -19.52 7.00
C ALA A 20 -14.26 -19.84 5.62
N SER A 21 -14.15 -21.09 5.19
CA SER A 21 -14.73 -21.57 3.92
C SER A 21 -16.18 -22.03 4.11
N SER A 22 -17.05 -21.72 3.15
CA SER A 22 -18.33 -22.40 2.96
C SER A 22 -18.64 -22.53 1.47
N GLU A 23 -18.53 -23.74 0.94
CA GLU A 23 -19.04 -24.09 -0.39
C GLU A 23 -20.42 -24.74 -0.26
N GLY A 24 -21.30 -24.48 -1.21
CA GLY A 24 -22.66 -25.02 -1.23
C GLY A 24 -23.33 -24.81 -2.58
N THR A 25 -23.24 -25.80 -3.46
CA THR A 25 -23.97 -25.87 -4.74
C THR A 25 -25.26 -26.67 -4.56
N PRO A 26 -26.28 -26.48 -5.41
CA PRO A 26 -26.48 -27.48 -6.47
C PRO A 26 -26.89 -26.90 -7.84
N ARG A 27 -27.02 -27.78 -8.85
CA ARG A 27 -27.15 -27.46 -10.29
C ARG A 27 -28.59 -27.63 -10.82
N ILE A 28 -29.04 -26.73 -11.69
CA ILE A 28 -30.03 -26.91 -12.79
C ILE A 28 -29.69 -25.88 -13.90
N GLY A 29 -29.80 -26.12 -15.21
CA GLY A 29 -30.04 -27.37 -15.95
C GLY A 29 -30.62 -27.14 -17.37
N ALA A 30 -29.99 -27.77 -18.38
CA ALA A 30 -30.43 -27.96 -19.78
C ALA A 30 -30.61 -26.76 -20.75
N ALA A 31 -30.20 -27.00 -22.01
CA ALA A 31 -30.59 -26.36 -23.27
C ALA A 31 -30.88 -27.52 -24.28
N PRO A 32 -31.37 -27.36 -25.54
CA PRO A 32 -30.98 -26.39 -26.59
C PRO A 32 -32.22 -25.55 -27.05
N SER A 33 -32.47 -25.01 -28.27
CA SER A 33 -31.93 -25.18 -29.63
C SER A 33 -32.01 -23.90 -30.51
N GLU A 34 -31.28 -24.00 -31.64
CA GLU A 34 -31.49 -23.44 -32.99
C GLU A 34 -32.69 -22.50 -33.26
N GLU A 35 -32.43 -21.36 -33.90
CA GLU A 35 -32.65 -21.19 -35.35
C GLU A 35 -31.88 -19.97 -35.91
N THR A 36 -31.78 -19.84 -37.24
CA THR A 36 -31.17 -18.68 -37.93
C THR A 36 -31.70 -18.61 -39.37
N PRO A 37 -32.00 -17.40 -39.89
CA PRO A 37 -31.52 -17.13 -41.24
C PRO A 37 -30.93 -15.72 -41.48
N ASP A 38 -29.91 -15.76 -42.33
CA ASP A 38 -29.17 -14.71 -43.04
C ASP A 38 -29.88 -13.38 -43.39
N ARG A 39 -29.12 -12.27 -43.28
CA ARG A 39 -29.03 -11.28 -44.37
C ARG A 39 -27.73 -10.44 -44.29
N PRO A 40 -26.98 -10.24 -45.38
CA PRO A 40 -25.70 -9.52 -45.33
C PRO A 40 -25.90 -7.99 -45.28
N ARG A 41 -25.24 -7.33 -44.32
CA ARG A 41 -25.03 -5.86 -44.33
C ARG A 41 -23.56 -5.54 -44.62
N ARG A 42 -23.33 -4.65 -45.59
CA ARG A 42 -21.99 -4.17 -45.99
C ARG A 42 -21.23 -3.61 -44.79
N ALA A 43 -20.11 -4.24 -44.43
CA ALA A 43 -19.17 -3.66 -43.46
C ALA A 43 -18.41 -2.48 -44.11
N SER A 44 -18.57 -1.28 -43.58
CA SER A 44 -17.74 -0.13 -43.98
C SER A 44 -16.33 -0.29 -43.43
N ALA A 45 -15.32 -0.16 -44.30
CA ALA A 45 -13.91 -0.34 -43.95
C ALA A 45 -13.34 0.90 -43.21
N ALA A 46 -13.90 1.20 -42.03
CA ALA A 46 -13.35 2.19 -41.11
C ALA A 46 -11.93 1.75 -40.70
N ARG A 47 -10.91 2.51 -41.12
CA ARG A 47 -9.50 2.20 -40.83
C ARG A 47 -9.29 2.21 -39.31
N ARG A 48 -9.14 1.02 -38.73
CA ARG A 48 -8.91 0.82 -37.30
C ARG A 48 -7.57 1.44 -36.92
N ALA A 49 -7.60 2.63 -36.33
CA ALA A 49 -6.40 3.29 -35.82
C ALA A 49 -5.67 2.34 -34.85
N PRO A 50 -4.32 2.27 -34.89
CA PRO A 50 -3.58 1.40 -33.98
C PRO A 50 -3.91 1.78 -32.53
N PRO A 51 -4.09 0.80 -31.62
CA PRO A 51 -4.38 1.09 -30.23
C PRO A 51 -3.25 1.95 -29.66
N ARG A 52 -3.58 3.19 -29.26
CA ARG A 52 -2.63 4.15 -28.69
C ARG A 52 -1.94 3.48 -27.51
N THR A 53 -0.65 3.17 -27.65
CA THR A 53 0.08 2.26 -26.75
C THR A 53 -0.13 2.67 -25.29
N ALA A 54 -0.87 1.85 -24.55
CA ALA A 54 -1.20 2.13 -23.17
C ALA A 54 0.10 2.14 -22.35
N ARG A 55 0.50 3.32 -21.90
CA ARG A 55 1.66 3.51 -21.01
C ARG A 55 1.46 2.62 -19.79
N ALA A 56 2.36 1.66 -19.61
CA ALA A 56 2.29 0.66 -18.54
C ALA A 56 2.02 1.34 -17.18
N ALA A 57 1.04 0.82 -16.43
CA ALA A 57 0.56 1.46 -15.22
C ALA A 57 1.69 1.59 -14.18
N ARG A 58 1.98 2.83 -13.78
CA ARG A 58 3.04 3.15 -12.81
C ARG A 58 2.44 3.30 -11.42
N TYR A 59 3.05 2.61 -10.46
CA TYR A 59 2.68 2.67 -9.05
C TYR A 59 3.87 2.98 -8.17
N PHE A 60 3.58 3.58 -7.02
CA PHE A 60 4.55 4.09 -6.06
C PHE A 60 4.12 3.69 -4.65
N ASP A 61 5.07 3.28 -3.81
CA ASP A 61 4.85 3.23 -2.36
C ASP A 61 4.88 4.67 -1.85
N LEU A 62 3.76 5.12 -1.28
CA LEU A 62 3.58 6.41 -0.62
C LEU A 62 3.92 6.23 0.85
N HIS A 63 5.05 6.82 1.25
CA HIS A 63 5.60 6.72 2.59
C HIS A 63 5.78 8.12 3.19
N ASP A 64 5.92 8.15 4.51
CA ASP A 64 6.41 9.32 5.24
C ASP A 64 7.83 9.73 4.84
N ASP A 65 8.14 11.03 4.84
CA ASP A 65 9.52 11.51 4.78
C ASP A 65 10.12 11.83 6.16
N PHE A 66 10.53 10.78 6.88
CA PHE A 66 11.21 10.85 8.18
C PHE A 66 12.57 11.60 8.20
N ARG A 67 12.96 12.29 7.12
CA ARG A 67 14.24 13.02 7.03
C ARG A 67 14.21 14.42 7.65
N HIS A 68 13.03 14.97 7.92
CA HIS A 68 12.89 16.33 8.45
C HIS A 68 13.25 16.36 9.95
N PRO A 69 14.26 17.15 10.40
CA PRO A 69 14.79 17.03 11.76
C PRO A 69 13.88 17.61 12.85
N ALA A 70 13.00 18.55 12.50
CA ALA A 70 11.95 19.08 13.39
C ALA A 70 10.58 18.50 13.02
N ARG A 71 10.52 17.17 12.80
CA ARG A 71 9.28 16.45 12.49
C ARG A 71 8.61 16.01 13.80
N ARG A 72 7.34 16.37 13.99
CA ARG A 72 6.50 15.84 15.07
C ARG A 72 6.21 14.35 14.85
N GLU A 73 6.18 13.53 15.89
CA GLU A 73 5.62 12.18 15.81
C GLU A 73 4.14 12.22 16.19
N LEU A 74 3.34 11.33 15.60
CA LEU A 74 1.91 11.17 15.92
C LEU A 74 1.73 9.84 16.65
N SER A 75 0.95 9.83 17.73
CA SER A 75 0.66 8.63 18.52
C SER A 75 -0.03 7.53 17.69
N ASP A 76 -0.17 6.33 18.27
CA ASP A 76 -1.24 5.44 17.78
C ASP A 76 -2.62 6.13 17.98
N PRO A 77 -3.57 6.02 17.03
CA PRO A 77 -4.89 6.61 17.21
C PRO A 77 -5.66 5.94 18.34
N VAL A 78 -6.37 6.71 19.17
CA VAL A 78 -7.19 6.20 20.28
C VAL A 78 -8.62 6.71 20.19
N SER A 79 -9.60 5.91 20.63
CA SER A 79 -10.99 6.37 20.79
C SER A 79 -11.09 7.38 21.93
N VAL A 80 -11.79 8.49 21.68
CA VAL A 80 -12.10 9.51 22.71
C VAL A 80 -12.97 8.90 23.81
N GLU A 81 -13.82 7.94 23.45
CA GLU A 81 -14.70 7.16 24.34
C GLU A 81 -13.97 6.01 25.06
N GLY A 82 -12.63 6.01 25.10
CA GLY A 82 -11.80 5.03 25.81
C GLY A 82 -11.80 3.62 25.21
N ARG A 83 -12.40 3.41 24.03
CA ARG A 83 -12.51 2.09 23.40
C ARG A 83 -11.16 1.64 22.84
N LYS A 84 -10.61 0.57 23.40
CA LYS A 84 -9.35 -0.01 22.93
C LYS A 84 -9.49 -0.57 21.51
N LEU A 85 -8.59 -0.19 20.61
CA LEU A 85 -8.51 -0.78 19.27
C LEU A 85 -8.04 -2.24 19.35
N ASN A 86 -8.66 -3.11 18.56
CA ASN A 86 -8.40 -4.56 18.61
C ASN A 86 -7.03 -4.98 18.06
N SER A 87 -6.35 -4.11 17.31
CA SER A 87 -5.01 -4.33 16.75
C SER A 87 -4.36 -2.99 16.40
N VAL A 88 -3.02 -2.91 16.47
CA VAL A 88 -2.26 -1.78 15.91
C VAL A 88 -2.41 -1.67 14.39
N TRP A 89 -2.71 -2.78 13.71
CA TRP A 89 -2.91 -2.83 12.26
C TRP A 89 -4.34 -2.51 11.79
N PHE A 90 -5.21 -2.03 12.68
CA PHE A 90 -6.65 -1.88 12.39
C PHE A 90 -6.93 -1.07 11.11
N PHE A 91 -6.32 0.10 10.99
CA PHE A 91 -6.47 1.02 9.85
C PHE A 91 -5.60 0.68 8.62
N THR A 92 -4.63 -0.24 8.76
CA THR A 92 -3.69 -0.61 7.68
C THR A 92 -3.92 -2.00 7.11
N SER A 93 -4.89 -2.74 7.66
CA SER A 93 -5.32 -4.10 7.27
C SER A 93 -5.66 -4.29 5.78
N GLY A 94 -5.98 -3.22 5.03
CA GLY A 94 -6.37 -3.28 3.63
C GLY A 94 -7.86 -3.56 3.39
N ALA A 95 -8.70 -3.38 4.41
CA ALA A 95 -10.15 -3.57 4.36
C ALA A 95 -10.89 -2.37 4.96
N PRO A 96 -12.18 -2.14 4.63
CA PRO A 96 -13.01 -1.14 5.31
C PRO A 96 -13.09 -1.35 6.83
N VAL A 97 -13.07 -0.25 7.56
CA VAL A 97 -13.02 -0.20 9.04
C VAL A 97 -14.36 0.28 9.59
N LEU A 98 -15.01 -0.56 10.41
CA LEU A 98 -16.20 -0.19 11.18
C LEU A 98 -15.79 0.53 12.47
N GLN A 99 -15.34 1.78 12.34
CA GLN A 99 -15.10 2.66 13.48
C GLN A 99 -16.42 3.21 14.05
N ARG A 100 -16.53 3.29 15.38
CA ARG A 100 -17.66 3.92 16.09
C ARG A 100 -17.13 4.76 17.26
N GLY A 101 -17.46 6.06 17.26
CA GLY A 101 -16.89 7.04 18.18
C GLY A 101 -15.72 7.80 17.55
N ARG A 102 -15.37 8.94 18.14
CA ARG A 102 -14.31 9.83 17.66
C ARG A 102 -12.94 9.24 17.94
N LEU A 103 -11.99 9.53 17.06
CA LEU A 103 -10.59 9.17 17.23
C LEU A 103 -9.78 10.43 17.53
N LYS A 104 -8.75 10.30 18.36
CA LYS A 104 -7.76 11.35 18.59
C LYS A 104 -6.32 10.85 18.53
N LEU A 105 -5.40 11.78 18.30
CA LEU A 105 -3.95 11.62 18.20
C LEU A 105 -3.24 12.69 19.05
N THR A 106 -2.25 12.30 19.83
CA THR A 106 -1.33 13.24 20.50
C THR A 106 -0.12 13.53 19.62
N VAL A 107 0.54 14.67 19.87
CA VAL A 107 1.62 15.20 19.01
C VAL A 107 2.88 15.46 19.83
N GLU A 108 3.95 14.69 19.60
CA GLU A 108 5.20 14.82 20.35
C GLU A 108 6.44 14.59 19.45
N PRO A 109 7.48 15.45 19.50
CA PRO A 109 7.46 16.80 20.06
C PRO A 109 6.55 17.72 19.23
N PRO A 110 6.10 18.86 19.77
CA PRO A 110 5.43 19.90 18.98
C PRO A 110 6.26 20.33 17.77
N GLY A 111 5.60 20.54 16.64
CA GLY A 111 6.25 20.89 15.37
C GLY A 111 5.24 21.21 14.27
N ARG A 112 5.74 21.79 13.17
CA ARG A 112 4.90 22.27 12.05
C ARG A 112 3.93 21.17 11.57
N PRO A 113 2.64 21.51 11.33
CA PRO A 113 1.70 20.59 10.71
C PRO A 113 2.22 20.06 9.37
N LEU A 114 1.88 18.81 9.07
CA LEU A 114 2.18 18.15 7.80
C LEU A 114 0.88 17.67 7.16
N ASP A 115 0.83 17.71 5.83
CA ASP A 115 -0.34 17.28 5.07
C ASP A 115 -0.49 15.75 5.03
N PHE A 116 0.63 15.03 5.20
CA PHE A 116 0.69 13.58 5.31
C PHE A 116 1.61 13.17 6.47
N SER A 117 1.25 12.10 7.17
CA SER A 117 2.08 11.47 8.22
C SER A 117 1.69 10.00 8.40
N LEU A 118 2.62 9.16 8.85
CA LEU A 118 2.34 7.83 9.38
C LEU A 118 2.38 7.90 10.91
N ALA A 119 1.29 7.47 11.54
CA ALA A 119 1.05 7.58 12.98
C ALA A 119 1.15 6.22 13.68
N GLY A 120 1.79 6.22 14.86
CA GLY A 120 1.89 5.08 15.76
C GLY A 120 2.66 3.86 15.25
N ALA A 121 2.66 2.81 16.06
CA ALA A 121 3.22 1.51 15.71
C ALA A 121 2.51 0.86 14.50
N GLY A 122 1.25 1.21 14.26
CA GLY A 122 0.46 0.74 13.13
C GLY A 122 0.85 1.29 11.74
N LEU A 123 1.73 2.31 11.68
CA LEU A 123 2.02 3.09 10.47
C LEU A 123 0.73 3.59 9.78
N THR A 124 -0.19 4.12 10.61
CA THR A 124 -1.52 4.56 10.18
C THR A 124 -1.40 5.87 9.38
N PRO A 125 -1.81 5.94 8.10
CA PRO A 125 -1.74 7.18 7.34
C PRO A 125 -2.75 8.20 7.86
N VAL A 126 -2.24 9.34 8.32
CA VAL A 126 -3.00 10.51 8.77
C VAL A 126 -2.76 11.62 7.76
N VAL A 127 -3.85 12.22 7.28
CA VAL A 127 -3.86 13.15 6.17
C VAL A 127 -4.69 14.38 6.47
N HIS A 128 -4.20 15.55 6.06
CA HIS A 128 -4.90 16.82 6.13
C HIS A 128 -6.03 16.90 5.08
N ALA A 129 -7.01 17.78 5.27
CA ALA A 129 -8.17 18.00 4.41
C ALA A 129 -7.83 18.12 2.91
N THR A 130 -6.74 18.79 2.55
CA THR A 130 -6.24 18.91 1.16
C THR A 130 -5.97 17.53 0.54
N VAL A 131 -5.20 16.70 1.24
CA VAL A 131 -4.83 15.35 0.80
C VAL A 131 -6.04 14.43 0.81
N ALA A 132 -6.87 14.49 1.86
CA ALA A 132 -8.12 13.74 1.95
C ALA A 132 -9.05 14.02 0.76
N SER A 133 -9.07 15.26 0.25
CA SER A 133 -9.89 15.63 -0.91
C SER A 133 -9.36 15.04 -2.22
N VAL A 134 -8.03 15.04 -2.45
CA VAL A 134 -7.41 14.35 -3.60
C VAL A 134 -7.77 12.86 -3.62
N PHE A 135 -7.72 12.18 -2.48
CA PHE A 135 -8.11 10.77 -2.38
C PHE A 135 -9.61 10.55 -2.60
N ARG A 136 -10.48 11.43 -2.08
CA ARG A 136 -11.94 11.37 -2.25
C ARG A 136 -12.36 11.57 -3.71
N GLU A 137 -11.70 12.45 -4.45
CA GLU A 137 -12.00 12.72 -5.86
C GLU A 137 -11.43 11.62 -6.78
N LEU A 138 -10.17 11.26 -6.59
CA LEU A 138 -9.44 10.43 -7.55
C LEU A 138 -9.46 8.93 -7.24
N ALA A 139 -9.93 8.48 -6.07
CA ALA A 139 -9.99 7.07 -5.71
C ALA A 139 -11.10 6.71 -4.68
N PRO A 140 -12.35 7.21 -4.82
CA PRO A 140 -13.41 7.03 -3.81
C PRO A 140 -13.70 5.57 -3.45
N ASP A 141 -13.65 4.65 -4.42
CA ASP A 141 -13.95 3.22 -4.20
C ASP A 141 -12.79 2.44 -3.54
N ASP A 142 -11.57 3.01 -3.54
CA ASP A 142 -10.36 2.38 -3.02
C ASP A 142 -10.01 2.83 -1.59
N VAL A 143 -10.72 3.82 -1.03
CA VAL A 143 -10.37 4.48 0.22
C VAL A 143 -11.57 4.69 1.15
N GLN A 144 -11.29 4.76 2.44
CA GLN A 144 -12.21 5.25 3.46
C GLN A 144 -11.48 6.29 4.30
N LEU A 145 -12.10 7.45 4.47
CA LEU A 145 -11.57 8.58 5.23
C LEU A 145 -12.31 8.69 6.57
N LEU A 146 -11.61 8.47 7.67
CA LEU A 146 -12.16 8.54 9.03
C LEU A 146 -11.67 9.83 9.70
N PRO A 147 -12.56 10.77 10.11
CA PRO A 147 -12.14 11.97 10.85
C PRO A 147 -11.36 11.61 12.12
N VAL A 148 -10.30 12.38 12.40
CA VAL A 148 -9.48 12.22 13.60
C VAL A 148 -9.07 13.59 14.15
N GLU A 149 -9.23 13.76 15.46
CA GLU A 149 -8.76 14.93 16.20
C GLU A 149 -7.23 14.83 16.35
N VAL A 150 -6.49 15.88 15.98
CA VAL A 150 -5.04 15.94 16.19
C VAL A 150 -4.75 17.05 17.18
N GLU A 151 -4.04 16.71 18.26
CA GLU A 151 -3.72 17.64 19.34
C GLU A 151 -2.97 18.88 18.83
N GLY A 152 -3.50 20.06 19.14
CA GLY A 152 -2.97 21.35 18.69
C GLY A 152 -3.49 21.85 17.33
N GLU A 153 -4.25 21.04 16.58
CA GLU A 153 -4.76 21.42 15.25
C GLU A 153 -6.21 21.92 15.30
N SER A 154 -6.49 23.03 14.61
CA SER A 154 -7.85 23.45 14.25
C SER A 154 -8.36 22.79 12.97
N GLU A 155 -7.44 22.43 12.06
CA GLU A 155 -7.79 22.01 10.70
C GLU A 155 -8.22 20.54 10.62
N PRO A 156 -9.11 20.17 9.68
CA PRO A 156 -9.62 18.81 9.62
C PRO A 156 -8.57 17.79 9.18
N TYR A 157 -8.32 16.80 10.04
CA TYR A 157 -7.48 15.64 9.76
C TYR A 157 -8.30 14.35 9.65
N PHE A 158 -7.80 13.41 8.84
CA PHE A 158 -8.44 12.13 8.55
C PHE A 158 -7.41 11.00 8.61
N ILE A 159 -7.81 9.82 9.09
CA ILE A 159 -7.11 8.58 8.81
C ILE A 159 -7.53 8.10 7.41
N LEU A 160 -6.52 7.84 6.56
CA LEU A 160 -6.70 7.27 5.23
C LEU A 160 -6.54 5.74 5.31
N VAL A 161 -7.68 5.04 5.33
CA VAL A 161 -7.76 3.59 5.20
C VAL A 161 -7.85 3.25 3.71
N ALA A 162 -6.90 2.47 3.19
CA ALA A 162 -7.01 1.88 1.85
C ALA A 162 -7.78 0.56 1.95
N THR A 163 -8.85 0.40 1.17
CA THR A 163 -9.83 -0.70 1.31
C THR A 163 -9.57 -1.89 0.38
N ARG A 164 -8.44 -1.87 -0.34
CA ARG A 164 -8.09 -2.81 -1.41
C ARG A 164 -6.83 -3.59 -1.05
N LEU A 165 -6.96 -4.85 -0.64
CA LEU A 165 -5.82 -5.73 -0.30
C LEU A 165 -5.46 -6.65 -1.48
N MET A 166 -4.41 -6.31 -2.23
CA MET A 166 -4.09 -6.98 -3.51
C MET A 166 -2.86 -7.89 -3.43
N ARG A 167 -2.97 -9.11 -3.97
CA ARG A 167 -1.87 -10.09 -4.14
C ARG A 167 -0.98 -9.72 -5.35
N CYS A 168 -0.40 -8.52 -5.32
CA CYS A 168 0.31 -7.92 -6.44
C CYS A 168 1.85 -7.90 -6.30
N ILE A 169 2.43 -8.36 -5.20
CA ILE A 169 3.90 -8.37 -5.02
C ILE A 169 4.55 -9.28 -6.09
N ASP A 170 5.56 -8.75 -6.78
CA ASP A 170 6.46 -9.54 -7.62
C ASP A 170 7.72 -9.89 -6.83
N GLU A 171 7.74 -11.08 -6.25
CA GLU A 171 8.85 -11.60 -5.46
C GLU A 171 10.15 -11.78 -6.27
N ARG A 172 10.05 -11.95 -7.60
CA ARG A 172 11.21 -12.13 -8.48
C ARG A 172 11.87 -10.80 -8.84
N ALA A 173 11.08 -9.72 -8.92
CA ALA A 173 11.59 -8.37 -9.14
C ALA A 173 12.01 -7.66 -7.82
N CYS A 174 11.52 -8.10 -6.67
CA CYS A 174 11.98 -7.64 -5.36
C CYS A 174 13.49 -7.88 -5.17
N ALA A 175 14.16 -6.99 -4.41
CA ALA A 175 15.61 -7.08 -4.21
C ALA A 175 16.03 -8.08 -3.11
N GLU A 176 15.12 -8.44 -2.22
CA GLU A 176 15.22 -9.56 -1.26
C GLU A 176 13.81 -9.89 -0.77
N VAL A 177 13.45 -11.18 -0.73
CA VAL A 177 12.22 -11.67 -0.11
C VAL A 177 12.59 -12.82 0.82
N ALA A 178 12.01 -12.84 2.02
CA ALA A 178 12.10 -13.96 2.95
C ALA A 178 10.74 -14.16 3.64
N HIS A 179 10.37 -15.42 3.83
CA HIS A 179 9.16 -15.83 4.54
C HIS A 179 9.53 -16.44 5.89
N TYR A 180 8.55 -16.56 6.78
CA TYR A 180 8.71 -17.37 7.99
C TYR A 180 8.61 -18.86 7.66
N THR A 181 9.43 -19.64 8.37
CA THR A 181 9.49 -21.11 8.31
C THR A 181 8.91 -21.71 9.59
N ALA A 182 8.67 -23.03 9.60
CA ALA A 182 8.30 -23.75 10.81
C ALA A 182 9.39 -23.75 11.92
N GLN A 183 10.61 -23.29 11.62
CA GLN A 183 11.70 -23.18 12.60
C GLN A 183 11.74 -21.82 13.31
N ASP A 184 11.12 -20.78 12.75
CA ASP A 184 11.26 -19.39 13.24
C ASP A 184 9.93 -18.62 13.40
N ALA A 185 8.79 -19.29 13.21
CA ALA A 185 7.49 -18.77 13.63
C ALA A 185 6.48 -19.89 13.98
N PRO A 186 5.43 -19.58 14.77
CA PRO A 186 4.27 -20.43 14.95
C PRO A 186 3.58 -20.83 13.62
N PRO A 187 2.85 -21.97 13.58
CA PRO A 187 2.23 -22.50 12.36
C PRO A 187 1.39 -21.49 11.57
N GLU A 188 0.61 -20.64 12.25
CA GLU A 188 -0.26 -19.64 11.65
C GLU A 188 0.47 -18.44 11.00
N ARG A 189 1.81 -18.46 11.02
CA ARG A 189 2.68 -17.46 10.36
C ARG A 189 3.61 -18.06 9.32
N VAL A 190 3.68 -19.39 9.18
CA VAL A 190 4.56 -20.04 8.19
C VAL A 190 4.12 -19.65 6.78
N GLY A 191 5.08 -19.32 5.91
CA GLY A 191 4.81 -18.80 4.56
C GLY A 191 4.40 -17.32 4.49
N HIS A 192 4.11 -16.65 5.60
CA HIS A 192 3.93 -15.18 5.59
C HIS A 192 5.27 -14.46 5.38
N TYR A 193 5.24 -13.29 4.73
CA TYR A 193 6.43 -12.46 4.55
C TYR A 193 7.04 -12.07 5.89
N ARG A 194 8.35 -12.30 6.01
CA ARG A 194 9.22 -11.89 7.12
C ARG A 194 10.02 -10.63 6.74
N THR A 195 10.44 -10.55 5.48
CA THR A 195 11.21 -9.44 4.91
C THR A 195 10.83 -9.27 3.45
N VAL A 196 10.54 -8.02 3.05
CA VAL A 196 10.56 -7.59 1.64
C VAL A 196 11.47 -6.36 1.55
N LYS A 197 12.49 -6.38 0.67
CA LYS A 197 13.37 -5.23 0.41
C LYS A 197 13.32 -4.87 -1.06
N GLY A 198 13.31 -3.55 -1.33
CA GLY A 198 13.16 -3.04 -2.69
C GLY A 198 11.87 -3.56 -3.33
N LEU A 199 10.74 -3.37 -2.63
CA LEU A 199 9.41 -3.84 -3.00
C LEU A 199 9.13 -3.62 -4.49
N ARG A 200 8.65 -4.66 -5.17
CA ARG A 200 8.11 -4.60 -6.52
C ARG A 200 6.73 -5.20 -6.58
N ILE A 201 5.90 -4.63 -7.44
CA ILE A 201 4.56 -5.14 -7.73
C ILE A 201 4.37 -5.29 -9.23
N ASP A 202 3.57 -6.28 -9.58
CA ASP A 202 3.01 -6.49 -10.90
C ASP A 202 1.80 -5.55 -11.09
N PRO A 203 1.83 -4.61 -12.07
CA PRO A 203 0.71 -3.71 -12.34
C PRO A 203 -0.57 -4.42 -12.80
N GLU A 204 -0.47 -5.61 -13.41
CA GLU A 204 -1.64 -6.35 -13.90
C GLU A 204 -2.41 -7.01 -12.75
N LYS A 205 -1.70 -7.33 -11.65
CA LYS A 205 -2.27 -7.91 -10.43
C LYS A 205 -2.89 -6.88 -9.46
N THR A 206 -2.96 -5.60 -9.81
CA THR A 206 -3.59 -4.56 -8.96
C THR A 206 -5.11 -4.50 -9.12
N GLY A 207 -5.69 -5.17 -10.12
CA GLY A 207 -7.11 -5.10 -10.42
C GLY A 207 -7.59 -3.69 -10.84
N GLY A 208 -6.66 -2.83 -11.30
CA GLY A 208 -6.96 -1.45 -11.71
C GLY A 208 -7.16 -0.46 -10.55
N ALA A 209 -7.04 -0.89 -9.29
CA ALA A 209 -7.14 -0.01 -8.12
C ALA A 209 -6.11 1.12 -8.20
N ARG A 210 -6.53 2.35 -7.87
CA ARG A 210 -5.70 3.56 -7.83
C ARG A 210 -4.99 3.74 -6.49
N VAL A 211 -5.51 3.12 -5.42
CA VAL A 211 -4.91 3.04 -4.08
C VAL A 211 -5.08 1.62 -3.53
N LEU A 212 -4.04 1.02 -2.94
CA LEU A 212 -4.10 -0.35 -2.42
C LEU A 212 -3.08 -0.65 -1.32
N ARG A 213 -3.33 -1.72 -0.56
CA ARG A 213 -2.36 -2.39 0.32
C ARG A 213 -1.90 -3.69 -0.32
N THR A 214 -0.63 -4.01 -0.17
CA THR A 214 -0.05 -5.29 -0.62
C THR A 214 -0.41 -6.43 0.33
N TRP A 215 -1.04 -7.50 -0.17
CA TRP A 215 -1.36 -8.69 0.63
C TRP A 215 -0.11 -9.28 1.28
N GLY A 216 -0.20 -9.63 2.57
CA GLY A 216 0.92 -10.17 3.35
C GLY A 216 2.00 -9.13 3.74
N TRP A 217 2.03 -7.97 3.09
CA TRP A 217 2.90 -6.84 3.45
C TRP A 217 2.08 -5.53 3.53
N PRO A 218 1.07 -5.45 4.43
CA PRO A 218 0.08 -4.37 4.42
C PRO A 218 0.64 -2.99 4.80
N VAL A 219 1.88 -2.90 5.31
CA VAL A 219 2.51 -1.65 5.73
C VAL A 219 2.72 -0.64 4.59
N SER A 220 3.01 -1.12 3.38
CA SER A 220 3.17 -0.27 2.19
C SER A 220 1.81 0.26 1.72
N LEU A 221 1.76 1.55 1.36
CA LEU A 221 0.57 2.22 0.83
C LEU A 221 0.82 2.53 -0.64
N ILE A 222 0.33 1.66 -1.51
CA ILE A 222 0.59 1.75 -2.93
C ILE A 222 -0.41 2.70 -3.58
N VAL A 223 0.10 3.68 -4.32
CA VAL A 223 -0.71 4.66 -5.08
C VAL A 223 -0.31 4.69 -6.55
N SER A 224 -1.29 4.95 -7.41
CA SER A 224 -1.09 5.11 -8.86
C SER A 224 -0.39 6.43 -9.22
N GLU A 225 0.15 6.51 -10.44
CA GLU A 225 0.77 7.73 -10.98
C GLU A 225 -0.14 8.96 -10.93
N GLY A 226 -1.44 8.82 -11.16
CA GLY A 226 -2.39 9.95 -11.09
C GLY A 226 -2.51 10.53 -9.67
N ILE A 227 -2.63 9.67 -8.66
CA ILE A 227 -2.66 10.08 -7.25
C ILE A 227 -1.35 10.79 -6.88
N LYS A 228 -0.21 10.21 -7.26
CA LYS A 228 1.11 10.83 -7.01
C LYS A 228 1.20 12.23 -7.65
N GLN A 229 0.81 12.37 -8.91
CA GLN A 229 0.87 13.64 -9.63
C GLN A 229 -0.03 14.71 -9.01
N ALA A 230 -1.24 14.34 -8.55
CA ALA A 230 -2.14 15.26 -7.88
C ALA A 230 -1.58 15.74 -6.52
N LEU A 231 -0.99 14.84 -5.72
CA LEU A 231 -0.36 15.20 -4.45
C LEU A 231 0.89 16.08 -4.65
N GLU A 232 1.69 15.83 -5.67
CA GLU A 232 2.83 16.70 -6.03
C GLU A 232 2.39 18.07 -6.54
N HIS A 233 1.32 18.13 -7.36
CA HIS A 233 0.76 19.39 -7.86
C HIS A 233 0.15 20.24 -6.75
N ALA A 234 -0.49 19.62 -5.75
CA ALA A 234 -1.05 20.27 -4.57
C ALA A 234 0.02 20.70 -3.53
N GLY A 235 1.32 20.51 -3.80
CA GLY A 235 2.40 20.97 -2.91
C GLY A 235 2.49 20.27 -1.56
N VAL A 236 1.92 19.06 -1.45
CA VAL A 236 1.68 18.33 -0.21
C VAL A 236 2.97 18.09 0.60
N SER A 237 2.94 18.45 1.88
CA SER A 237 4.07 18.23 2.80
C SER A 237 4.04 16.85 3.50
N GLY A 238 5.22 16.33 3.85
CA GLY A 238 5.39 15.05 4.57
C GLY A 238 5.40 13.78 3.71
N VAL A 239 5.08 13.87 2.41
CA VAL A 239 5.06 12.72 1.49
C VAL A 239 6.42 12.37 0.90
N ARG A 240 6.62 11.07 0.66
CA ARG A 240 7.72 10.51 -0.12
C ARG A 240 7.20 9.38 -1.01
N PHE A 241 7.62 9.36 -2.27
CA PHE A 241 7.25 8.31 -3.22
C PHE A 241 8.45 7.44 -3.59
N ALA A 242 8.25 6.12 -3.63
CA ALA A 242 9.22 5.16 -4.18
C ALA A 242 8.57 4.33 -5.30
N GLU A 243 9.12 4.37 -6.52
CA GLU A 243 8.54 3.64 -7.67
C GLU A 243 8.70 2.12 -7.49
N VAL A 244 7.58 1.39 -7.53
CA VAL A 244 7.51 -0.06 -7.30
C VAL A 244 7.25 -0.88 -8.57
N THR A 245 7.06 -0.25 -9.73
CA THR A 245 6.76 -0.96 -11.00
C THR A 245 7.89 -0.98 -12.02
N LYS A 246 8.93 -0.16 -11.87
CA LYS A 246 10.18 -0.32 -12.66
C LYS A 246 11.11 -1.31 -11.97
N PRO A 247 11.79 -2.23 -12.68
CA PRO A 247 12.91 -2.97 -12.09
C PRO A 247 13.94 -2.00 -11.50
N PRO A 248 14.60 -2.34 -10.38
CA PRO A 248 15.65 -1.49 -9.83
C PRO A 248 16.81 -1.35 -10.82
N PRO A 249 17.52 -0.21 -10.86
CA PRO A 249 18.70 -0.08 -11.72
C PRO A 249 19.71 -1.17 -11.35
N ALA A 250 20.23 -1.88 -12.36
CA ALA A 250 21.08 -3.04 -12.17
C ALA A 250 22.24 -2.73 -11.21
N ARG A 251 22.42 -3.56 -10.17
CA ARG A 251 23.44 -3.33 -9.14
C ARG A 251 24.82 -3.23 -9.78
N ARG A 252 25.38 -2.01 -9.81
CA ARG A 252 26.72 -1.73 -10.32
C ARG A 252 27.75 -2.37 -9.37
N ASN A 253 28.06 -3.63 -9.64
CA ASN A 253 28.86 -4.48 -8.75
C ASN A 253 30.19 -3.77 -8.42
N PRO A 254 30.55 -3.56 -7.14
CA PRO A 254 31.79 -2.88 -6.78
C PRO A 254 32.96 -3.71 -7.33
N ARG A 255 33.75 -3.11 -8.22
CA ARG A 255 34.79 -3.82 -8.98
C ARG A 255 35.68 -4.63 -8.03
N ARG A 256 35.70 -5.95 -8.24
CA ARG A 256 36.58 -6.92 -7.56
C ARG A 256 38.00 -6.37 -7.60
N LYS A 257 38.51 -5.84 -6.48
CA LYS A 257 39.87 -5.28 -6.39
C LYS A 257 40.83 -6.37 -6.84
N SER A 258 41.48 -6.19 -7.98
CA SER A 258 42.50 -7.12 -8.45
C SER A 258 43.66 -7.09 -7.47
N ARG A 259 43.94 -8.23 -6.84
CA ARG A 259 45.19 -8.45 -6.13
C ARG A 259 46.32 -8.37 -7.16
N ARG A 260 46.90 -7.17 -7.34
CA ARG A 260 48.22 -7.03 -7.96
C ARG A 260 49.20 -7.75 -7.04
N LYS A 261 49.59 -8.97 -7.43
CA LYS A 261 50.71 -9.69 -6.82
C LYS A 261 51.96 -8.82 -7.04
N PRO A 262 52.74 -8.46 -6.01
CA PRO A 262 54.05 -7.87 -6.24
C PRO A 262 54.89 -8.83 -7.11
N ARG A 263 55.55 -8.29 -8.13
CA ARG A 263 56.84 -8.85 -8.54
C ARG A 263 57.83 -8.35 -7.50
N GLY A 264 58.68 -9.23 -6.99
CA GLY A 264 59.67 -8.87 -5.99
C GLY A 264 60.95 -8.34 -6.62
N GLU A 265 61.75 -7.72 -5.77
CA GLU A 265 63.20 -7.84 -5.72
C GLU A 265 63.54 -8.41 -4.32
#